data_AF-A0A517U4C0-F1
#
_entry.id   AF-A0A517U4C0-F1
#
_cell.length_a   1.000
_cell.length_b   1.000
_cell.length_c   1.000
_cell.angle_alpha   90.00
_cell.angle_beta   90.00
_cell.angle_gamma   90.00
#
_symmetry.space_group_name_H-M   'P 1'
#
loop_
_entity.id
_entity.type
_entity.pdbx_description
1 polymer ?
#
loop_
_entity_poly.entity_id
_entity_poly.type
_entity_poly.pdbx_seq_one_letter_code
_entity_poly.pdbx_strand_id
1 'polypeptide(L)'
;MNRRHFTFWFSFGLFTLAERLQVYGLDELAAALLRDDKSPASPLPTHWRLADNGVWRWYERETFVDGKWKLSGITTPIRMETGEVAPAQQGYLDEARVPAEVRRRKPTLKAEDALAAANNAAKTAQSHKPNGSPATATTAATAPSPSLDFDDHHPSEKRRARHGRPPSKWLRSLHAHELRIWLKTIDVPEADVVGMTYWEHLTRDHSFDPAHIEGLEIDEQAKLHAAAHYGY
;
A
#
# COMPACT_ATOMS: atom_id res chain seq x y z
N MET A 1 -23.37 39.67 -36.73
CA MET A 1 -23.52 38.37 -36.05
C MET A 1 -24.85 38.33 -35.32
N ASN A 2 -25.66 37.29 -35.55
CA ASN A 2 -27.05 37.20 -35.07
C ASN A 2 -27.12 36.54 -33.68
N ARG A 3 -27.82 37.20 -32.73
CA ARG A 3 -27.99 36.76 -31.32
C ARG A 3 -28.56 35.33 -31.16
N ARG A 4 -29.16 34.76 -32.21
CA ARG A 4 -29.75 33.42 -32.22
C ARG A 4 -28.73 32.28 -32.42
N HIS A 5 -27.52 32.56 -32.91
CA HIS A 5 -26.47 31.54 -33.07
C HIS A 5 -25.62 31.32 -31.81
N PHE A 6 -25.61 32.28 -30.88
CA PHE A 6 -24.80 32.18 -29.66
C PHE A 6 -25.43 31.25 -28.62
N THR A 7 -26.77 31.22 -28.53
CA THR A 7 -27.50 30.37 -27.58
C THR A 7 -27.42 28.88 -27.94
N PHE A 8 -27.29 28.56 -29.23
CA PHE A 8 -27.16 27.18 -29.70
C PHE A 8 -25.77 26.58 -29.38
N TRP A 9 -24.71 27.39 -29.39
CA TRP A 9 -23.37 26.92 -29.01
C TRP A 9 -23.18 26.83 -27.50
N PHE A 10 -23.87 27.65 -26.71
CA PHE A 10 -23.79 27.58 -25.25
C PHE A 10 -24.49 26.34 -24.67
N SER A 11 -25.52 25.82 -25.34
CA SER A 11 -26.25 24.62 -24.91
C SER A 11 -25.50 23.31 -25.26
N PHE A 12 -24.76 23.27 -26.37
CA PHE A 12 -23.91 22.11 -26.72
C PHE A 12 -22.61 22.03 -25.89
N GLY A 13 -22.10 23.18 -25.42
CA GLY A 13 -20.92 23.25 -24.56
C GLY A 13 -21.15 22.80 -23.11
N LEU A 14 -22.35 23.00 -22.56
CA LEU A 14 -22.66 22.51 -21.21
C LEU A 14 -22.95 21.00 -21.18
N PHE A 15 -23.49 20.44 -22.26
CA PHE A 15 -23.81 19.00 -22.31
C PHE A 15 -22.55 18.12 -22.40
N THR A 16 -21.51 18.58 -23.10
CA THR A 16 -20.23 17.86 -23.20
C THR A 16 -19.37 17.98 -21.92
N LEU A 17 -19.59 19.00 -21.09
CA LEU A 17 -18.96 19.08 -19.77
C LEU A 17 -19.69 18.20 -18.73
N ALA A 18 -21.00 18.03 -18.86
CA ALA A 18 -21.80 17.14 -18.01
C ALA A 18 -21.56 15.65 -18.32
N GLU A 19 -21.25 15.29 -19.57
CA GLU A 19 -20.90 13.91 -19.94
C GLU A 19 -19.50 13.50 -19.48
N ARG A 20 -18.58 14.47 -19.35
CA ARG A 20 -17.20 14.26 -18.84
C ARG A 20 -17.10 14.33 -17.31
N LEU A 21 -18.02 15.04 -16.65
CA LEU A 21 -18.28 14.92 -15.23
C LEU A 21 -19.22 13.75 -15.00
N GLN A 22 -18.74 12.55 -15.34
CA GLN A 22 -19.41 11.29 -15.10
C GLN A 22 -20.03 11.27 -13.69
N VAL A 23 -21.36 11.44 -13.68
CA VAL A 23 -22.28 11.39 -12.54
C VAL A 23 -22.42 9.93 -12.08
N TYR A 24 -21.29 9.23 -11.88
CA TYR A 24 -21.26 7.89 -11.30
C TYR A 24 -21.19 7.94 -9.76
N GLY A 25 -21.00 9.13 -9.16
CA GLY A 25 -20.90 9.27 -7.71
C GLY A 25 -22.14 9.81 -7.00
N LEU A 26 -23.02 10.57 -7.67
CA LEU A 26 -24.12 11.26 -6.98
C LEU A 26 -25.32 10.35 -6.70
N ASP A 27 -25.68 9.43 -7.60
CA ASP A 27 -26.72 8.45 -7.33
C ASP A 27 -26.27 7.43 -6.28
N GLU A 28 -24.97 7.10 -6.21
CA GLU A 28 -24.41 6.23 -5.17
C GLU A 28 -24.31 6.95 -3.81
N LEU A 29 -23.99 8.26 -3.80
CA LEU A 29 -24.02 9.11 -2.59
C LEU A 29 -25.45 9.36 -2.09
N ALA A 30 -26.40 9.58 -3.00
CA ALA A 30 -27.82 9.72 -2.67
C ALA A 30 -28.41 8.37 -2.21
N ALA A 31 -28.03 7.26 -2.84
CA ALA A 31 -28.38 5.91 -2.38
C ALA A 31 -27.73 5.57 -1.03
N ALA A 32 -26.53 6.07 -0.73
CA ALA A 32 -25.88 5.93 0.57
C ALA A 32 -26.54 6.78 1.66
N LEU A 33 -27.04 7.98 1.33
CA LEU A 33 -27.77 8.85 2.25
C LEU A 33 -29.23 8.41 2.48
N LEU A 34 -29.84 7.70 1.54
CA LEU A 34 -31.22 7.17 1.63
C LEU A 34 -31.29 5.73 2.18
N ARG A 35 -30.16 5.02 2.30
CA ARG A 35 -30.08 3.73 2.99
C ARG A 35 -29.95 3.93 4.50
N ASP A 36 -31.10 4.18 5.11
CA ASP A 36 -31.57 3.68 6.41
C ASP A 36 -30.52 3.27 7.47
N ASP A 37 -30.69 3.83 8.68
CA ASP A 37 -29.93 3.69 9.95
C ASP A 37 -29.80 2.24 10.52
N LYS A 38 -29.97 1.19 9.71
CA LYS A 38 -30.13 -0.19 10.20
C LYS A 38 -29.35 -1.28 9.49
N SER A 39 -28.45 -0.95 8.57
CA SER A 39 -27.52 -1.92 7.99
C SER A 39 -26.08 -1.43 8.20
N PRO A 40 -25.15 -2.23 8.75
CA PRO A 40 -23.77 -1.80 8.86
C PRO A 40 -23.28 -1.54 7.44
N ALA A 41 -22.97 -0.28 7.13
CA ALA A 41 -22.34 0.12 5.89
C ALA A 41 -21.25 -0.90 5.55
N SER A 42 -21.30 -1.50 4.36
CA SER A 42 -20.26 -2.43 3.91
C SER A 42 -18.91 -1.83 4.29
N PRO A 43 -18.10 -2.53 5.10
CA PRO A 43 -16.90 -1.94 5.67
C PRO A 43 -16.02 -1.45 4.51
N LEU A 44 -15.61 -0.19 4.57
CA LEU A 44 -14.79 0.42 3.54
C LEU A 44 -13.55 -0.47 3.28
N PRO A 45 -13.10 -0.58 2.01
CA PRO A 45 -11.91 -1.36 1.68
C PRO A 45 -10.75 -0.96 2.58
N THR A 46 -10.10 -1.96 3.17
CA THR A 46 -9.08 -1.77 4.19
C THR A 46 -7.82 -2.53 3.81
N HIS A 47 -6.70 -1.83 3.80
CA HIS A 47 -5.39 -2.36 3.50
C HIS A 47 -4.55 -2.42 4.78
N TRP A 48 -3.86 -3.53 4.99
CA TRP A 48 -2.91 -3.69 6.10
C TRP A 48 -1.52 -3.96 5.55
N ARG A 49 -0.53 -3.21 6.03
CA ARG A 49 0.88 -3.43 5.69
C ARG A 49 1.78 -3.40 6.92
N LEU A 50 2.88 -4.14 6.84
CA LEU A 50 3.97 -4.03 7.80
C LEU A 50 4.84 -2.83 7.43
N ALA A 51 5.14 -1.98 8.41
CA ALA A 51 6.02 -0.84 8.29
C ALA A 51 7.13 -0.89 9.36
N ASP A 52 8.26 -0.27 9.06
CA ASP A 52 9.40 -0.17 9.97
C ASP A 52 10.21 1.11 9.72
N ASN A 53 10.93 1.57 10.75
CA ASN A 53 11.89 2.68 10.64
C ASN A 53 13.32 2.25 11.01
N GLY A 54 13.63 0.95 10.90
CA GLY A 54 14.93 0.40 11.29
C GLY A 54 15.15 0.22 12.80
N VAL A 55 14.30 0.79 13.66
CA VAL A 55 14.33 0.58 15.12
C VAL A 55 13.04 -0.03 15.64
N TRP A 56 11.91 0.46 15.13
CA TRP A 56 10.56 0.01 15.45
C TRP A 56 9.93 -0.62 14.22
N ARG A 57 9.07 -1.62 14.45
CA ARG A 57 8.14 -2.18 13.46
C ARG A 57 6.72 -2.02 13.96
N TRP A 58 5.76 -1.83 13.05
CA TRP A 58 4.34 -1.73 13.35
C TRP A 58 3.52 -2.16 12.14
N TYR A 59 2.22 -2.31 12.31
CA TYR A 59 1.28 -2.48 11.20
C TYR A 59 0.51 -1.19 10.97
N GLU A 60 0.38 -0.82 9.71
CA GLU A 60 -0.43 0.31 9.26
C GLU A 60 -1.72 -0.21 8.66
N ARG A 61 -2.82 0.43 9.03
CA ARG A 61 -4.12 0.22 8.42
C ARG A 61 -4.47 1.44 7.59
N GLU A 62 -4.68 1.24 6.30
CA GLU A 62 -5.23 2.25 5.42
C GLU A 62 -6.68 1.89 5.08
N THR A 63 -7.51 2.91 4.89
CA THR A 63 -8.90 2.75 4.48
C THR A 63 -9.16 3.59 3.25
N PHE A 64 -9.86 3.01 2.28
CA PHE A 64 -10.18 3.68 1.04
C PHE A 64 -11.39 4.61 1.23
N VAL A 65 -11.15 5.92 1.19
CA VAL A 65 -12.15 6.98 1.43
C VAL A 65 -11.99 8.04 0.34
N ASP A 66 -13.09 8.41 -0.32
CA ASP A 66 -13.14 9.43 -1.38
C ASP A 66 -12.15 9.18 -2.53
N GLY A 67 -12.00 7.92 -2.95
CA GLY A 67 -11.10 7.54 -4.05
C GLY A 67 -9.61 7.55 -3.69
N LYS A 68 -9.27 7.68 -2.40
CA LYS A 68 -7.89 7.69 -1.91
C LYS A 68 -7.72 6.75 -0.73
N TRP A 69 -6.56 6.10 -0.65
CA TRP A 69 -6.15 5.39 0.55
C TRP A 69 -5.70 6.42 1.58
N LYS A 70 -6.22 6.33 2.81
CA LYS A 70 -5.83 7.20 3.93
C LYS A 70 -5.43 6.35 5.12
N LEU A 71 -4.37 6.75 5.84
CA LEU A 71 -3.97 6.06 7.06
C LEU A 71 -5.08 6.19 8.10
N SER A 72 -5.68 5.07 8.50
CA SER A 72 -6.78 5.01 9.47
C SER A 72 -6.36 4.44 10.83
N GLY A 73 -5.07 4.10 10.98
CA GLY A 73 -4.43 3.83 12.27
C GLY A 73 -3.20 2.94 12.16
N ILE A 74 -2.46 2.83 13.27
CA ILE A 74 -1.29 1.95 13.38
C ILE A 74 -1.37 1.11 14.64
N THR A 75 -0.80 -0.10 14.64
CA THR A 75 -0.65 -0.89 15.87
C THR A 75 0.44 -0.35 16.76
N THR A 76 0.47 -0.79 18.02
CA THR A 76 1.54 -0.45 18.94
C THR A 76 2.91 -0.85 18.35
N PRO A 77 3.84 0.09 18.19
CA PRO A 77 5.16 -0.23 17.66
C PRO A 77 5.93 -1.18 18.56
N ILE A 78 6.66 -2.10 17.97
CA ILE A 78 7.51 -3.08 18.63
C ILE A 78 8.94 -2.83 18.21
N ARG A 79 9.86 -2.74 19.17
CA ARG A 79 11.28 -2.53 18.89
C ARG A 79 11.86 -3.79 18.27
N MET A 80 12.50 -3.65 17.11
CA MET A 80 12.96 -4.79 16.32
C MET A 80 14.14 -5.54 16.98
N GLU A 81 14.92 -4.84 17.80
CA GLU A 81 16.06 -5.43 18.49
C GLU A 81 15.66 -6.23 19.73
N THR A 82 14.79 -5.67 20.57
CA THR A 82 14.48 -6.23 21.89
C THR A 82 13.11 -6.89 21.98
N GLY A 83 12.21 -6.64 21.02
CA GLY A 83 10.80 -6.97 21.14
C GLY A 83 10.02 -6.09 22.12
N GLU A 84 10.66 -5.05 22.67
CA GLU A 84 10.03 -4.13 23.61
C GLU A 84 8.90 -3.35 22.93
N VAL A 85 7.75 -3.29 23.57
CA VAL A 85 6.59 -2.57 23.06
C VAL A 85 6.74 -1.09 23.40
N ALA A 86 6.40 -0.19 22.47
CA ALA A 86 6.42 1.24 22.71
C ALA A 86 5.50 1.61 23.89
N PRO A 87 5.81 2.67 24.65
CA PRO A 87 4.95 3.13 25.74
C PRO A 87 3.52 3.31 25.25
N ALA A 88 2.54 2.85 26.04
CA ALA A 88 1.14 2.93 25.67
C ALA A 88 0.75 4.39 25.39
N GLN A 89 0.32 4.66 24.17
CA GLN A 89 -0.27 5.94 23.76
C GLN A 89 -1.69 5.70 23.25
N GLN A 90 -2.55 6.70 23.46
CA GLN A 90 -3.92 6.64 22.97
C GLN A 90 -3.93 6.69 21.43
N GLY A 91 -4.71 5.82 20.82
CA GLY A 91 -4.89 5.78 19.35
C GLY A 91 -4.21 4.62 18.63
N TYR A 92 -3.39 3.82 19.31
CA TYR A 92 -2.90 2.57 18.73
C TYR A 92 -4.02 1.55 18.55
N LEU A 93 -3.98 0.84 17.43
CA LEU A 93 -4.87 -0.26 17.12
C LEU A 93 -4.38 -1.55 17.79
N ASP A 94 -5.34 -2.40 18.17
CA ASP A 94 -5.05 -3.74 18.67
C ASP A 94 -4.46 -4.62 17.56
N GLU A 95 -3.37 -5.32 17.87
CA GLU A 95 -2.70 -6.27 16.96
C GLU A 95 -3.64 -7.43 16.58
N ALA A 96 -4.62 -7.78 17.42
CA ALA A 96 -5.62 -8.80 17.10
C ALA A 96 -6.46 -8.45 15.87
N ARG A 97 -6.54 -7.16 15.49
CA ARG A 97 -7.24 -6.69 14.27
C ARG A 97 -6.43 -6.91 12.99
N VAL A 98 -5.14 -7.20 13.10
CA VAL A 98 -4.27 -7.42 11.94
C VAL A 98 -4.57 -8.81 11.34
N PRO A 99 -4.86 -8.91 10.03
CA PRO A 99 -5.08 -10.19 9.37
C PRO A 99 -3.90 -11.16 9.59
N ALA A 100 -4.20 -12.45 9.67
CA ALA A 100 -3.18 -13.47 9.99
C ALA A 100 -2.10 -13.55 8.90
N GLU A 101 -2.47 -13.29 7.64
CA GLU A 101 -1.60 -13.29 6.47
C GLU A 101 -0.49 -12.24 6.62
N VAL A 102 -0.86 -11.04 7.08
CA VAL A 102 0.06 -9.92 7.32
C VAL A 102 0.94 -10.19 8.54
N ARG A 103 0.39 -10.87 9.57
CA ARG A 103 1.16 -11.28 10.77
C ARG A 103 2.17 -12.38 10.50
N ARG A 104 1.93 -13.28 9.54
CA ARG A 104 2.89 -14.36 9.19
C ARG A 104 4.15 -13.82 8.52
N ARG A 105 4.09 -12.63 7.92
CA ARG A 105 5.24 -11.95 7.31
C ARG A 105 6.11 -11.20 8.33
N LYS A 106 5.97 -11.47 9.64
CA LYS A 106 6.83 -10.89 10.67
C LYS A 106 8.29 -11.23 10.35
N PRO A 107 9.15 -10.23 10.05
CA PRO A 107 10.58 -10.47 10.07
C PRO A 107 10.94 -10.93 11.48
N THR A 108 11.71 -11.99 11.61
CA THR A 108 12.17 -12.47 12.91
C THR A 108 12.85 -11.31 13.63
N LEU A 109 12.56 -11.12 14.92
CA LEU A 109 13.26 -10.09 15.68
C LEU A 109 14.75 -10.44 15.70
N LYS A 110 15.64 -9.45 15.67
CA LYS A 110 17.09 -9.74 15.74
C LYS A 110 17.44 -10.51 17.01
N ALA A 111 16.74 -10.27 18.12
CA ALA A 111 16.85 -11.08 19.33
C ALA A 111 16.37 -12.51 19.15
N GLU A 112 15.26 -12.75 18.44
CA GLU A 112 14.74 -14.09 18.15
C GLU A 112 15.70 -14.85 17.22
N ASP A 113 16.26 -14.18 16.21
CA ASP A 113 17.30 -14.75 15.35
C ASP A 113 18.58 -15.05 16.12
N ALA A 114 19.00 -14.16 17.04
CA ALA A 114 20.16 -14.40 17.89
C ALA A 114 19.93 -15.59 18.85
N LEU A 115 18.73 -15.73 19.41
CA LEU A 115 18.32 -16.87 20.24
C LEU A 115 18.22 -18.16 19.41
N ALA A 116 17.66 -18.12 18.20
CA ALA A 116 17.59 -19.25 17.29
C ALA A 116 18.98 -19.68 16.80
N ALA A 117 19.86 -18.72 16.48
CA ALA A 117 21.26 -18.94 16.12
C ALA A 117 22.04 -19.52 17.31
N ALA A 118 21.83 -19.04 18.53
CA ALA A 118 22.43 -19.60 19.75
C ALA A 118 21.94 -21.03 20.02
N ASN A 119 20.65 -21.31 19.82
CA ASN A 119 20.08 -22.65 19.99
C ASN A 119 20.55 -23.62 18.89
N ASN A 120 20.77 -23.14 17.66
CA ASN A 120 21.33 -23.93 16.56
C ASN A 120 22.85 -24.11 16.72
N ALA A 121 23.57 -23.12 17.26
CA ALA A 121 24.98 -23.24 17.65
C ALA A 121 25.15 -24.23 18.82
N ALA A 122 24.23 -24.24 19.78
CA ALA A 122 24.22 -25.22 20.87
C ALA A 122 23.94 -26.66 20.40
N LYS A 123 23.27 -26.84 19.25
CA LYS A 123 23.09 -28.14 18.59
C LYS A 123 24.29 -28.56 17.71
N THR A 124 25.22 -27.66 17.41
CA THR A 124 26.28 -27.92 16.42
C THR A 124 27.71 -27.66 16.92
N ALA A 125 27.93 -27.39 18.20
CA ALA A 125 29.29 -27.19 18.71
C ALA A 125 29.51 -27.71 20.15
N GLN A 126 29.88 -28.99 20.26
CA GLN A 126 31.18 -29.26 20.90
C GLN A 126 32.24 -28.70 19.94
N SER A 127 33.13 -27.85 20.47
CA SER A 127 34.32 -27.31 19.78
C SER A 127 34.12 -26.07 18.90
N HIS A 128 34.08 -24.88 19.51
CA HIS A 128 35.06 -23.78 19.31
C HIS A 128 34.51 -22.45 19.84
N LYS A 129 35.28 -21.81 20.72
CA LYS A 129 35.08 -20.40 21.12
C LYS A 129 35.37 -19.48 19.93
N PRO A 130 34.60 -18.38 19.81
CA PRO A 130 35.28 -17.12 19.60
C PRO A 130 34.75 -15.98 20.48
N ASN A 131 35.72 -15.16 20.90
CA ASN A 131 35.57 -13.78 21.34
C ASN A 131 34.97 -12.92 20.21
N GLY A 132 34.11 -11.97 20.58
CA GLY A 132 33.72 -10.91 19.66
C GLY A 132 32.52 -10.13 20.17
N SER A 133 32.76 -9.09 20.96
CA SER A 133 31.77 -8.02 21.17
C SER A 133 31.53 -7.29 19.85
N PRO A 134 30.28 -6.87 19.57
CA PRO A 134 30.03 -5.67 18.82
C PRO A 134 29.40 -4.62 19.74
N ALA A 135 30.11 -3.50 19.89
CA ALA A 135 29.48 -2.24 20.24
C ALA A 135 28.81 -1.69 18.96
N THR A 136 27.51 -1.44 19.01
CA THR A 136 26.85 -0.59 18.01
C THR A 136 25.95 0.40 18.73
N ALA A 137 26.25 1.68 18.51
CA ALA A 137 25.56 2.82 19.09
C ALA A 137 24.10 2.83 18.66
N THR A 138 23.20 2.65 19.63
CA THR A 138 21.76 2.85 19.49
C THR A 138 21.48 4.34 19.38
N THR A 139 21.30 4.86 18.16
CA THR A 139 20.60 6.13 17.97
C THR A 139 19.16 5.95 18.42
N ALA A 140 18.73 6.76 19.38
CA ALA A 140 17.37 6.74 19.93
C ALA A 140 16.38 7.26 18.89
N ALA A 141 15.94 6.40 17.97
CA ALA A 141 14.84 6.72 17.07
C ALA A 141 13.51 6.66 17.84
N THR A 142 12.77 7.76 17.80
CA THR A 142 11.44 7.89 18.42
C THR A 142 10.44 6.94 17.75
N ALA A 143 9.53 6.36 18.54
CA ALA A 143 8.44 5.56 18.01
C ALA A 143 7.54 6.42 17.09
N PRO A 144 7.03 5.87 15.98
CA PRO A 144 6.20 6.62 15.04
C PRO A 144 4.88 7.03 15.69
N SER A 145 4.43 8.25 15.39
CA SER A 145 3.10 8.72 15.76
C SER A 145 2.05 8.23 14.76
N PRO A 146 0.81 7.93 15.20
CA PRO A 146 -0.28 7.41 14.37
C PRO A 146 -0.79 8.33 13.25
N SER A 147 -0.17 9.49 13.01
CA SER A 147 -0.69 10.56 12.15
C SER A 147 0.20 10.94 10.97
N LEU A 148 1.21 10.14 10.62
CA LEU A 148 2.08 10.43 9.48
C LEU A 148 1.52 9.74 8.23
N ASP A 149 0.79 10.50 7.40
CA ASP A 149 0.48 10.09 6.03
C ASP A 149 1.80 9.98 5.24
N PHE A 150 2.10 8.79 4.74
CA PHE A 150 3.23 8.57 3.85
C PHE A 150 2.79 8.84 2.42
N ASP A 151 3.47 9.76 1.74
CA ASP A 151 3.20 10.25 0.38
C ASP A 151 3.57 9.22 -0.72
N ASP A 152 3.37 7.92 -0.44
CA ASP A 152 3.76 6.81 -1.31
C ASP A 152 2.72 6.49 -2.39
N HIS A 153 1.52 7.10 -2.33
CA HIS A 153 0.42 6.85 -3.26
C HIS A 153 0.56 7.62 -4.58
N HIS A 154 1.56 8.49 -4.68
CA HIS A 154 1.77 9.37 -5.81
C HIS A 154 3.00 9.00 -6.65
N PRO A 155 2.95 9.30 -7.97
CA PRO A 155 4.09 9.07 -8.83
C PRO A 155 5.22 10.01 -8.42
N SER A 156 6.45 9.50 -8.36
CA SER A 156 7.61 10.32 -8.03
C SER A 156 8.52 10.49 -9.25
N GLU A 157 9.09 11.71 -9.42
CA GLU A 157 10.04 11.97 -10.51
C GLU A 157 11.25 11.02 -10.47
N LYS A 158 11.69 10.67 -9.26
CA LYS A 158 12.80 9.72 -9.05
C LYS A 158 12.49 8.32 -9.56
N ARG A 159 11.24 7.85 -9.47
CA ARG A 159 10.80 6.56 -10.01
C ARG A 159 10.57 6.64 -11.52
N ARG A 160 10.01 7.75 -12.03
CA ARG A 160 9.84 8.02 -13.47
C ARG A 160 11.15 8.11 -14.24
N ALA A 161 12.17 8.74 -13.66
CA ALA A 161 13.44 9.03 -14.33
C ALA A 161 14.36 7.79 -14.52
N ARG A 162 13.95 6.59 -14.06
CA ARG A 162 14.79 5.39 -14.13
C ARG A 162 14.01 4.19 -14.65
N HIS A 163 14.38 3.71 -15.83
CA HIS A 163 13.78 2.59 -16.60
C HIS A 163 13.80 1.18 -15.95
N GLY A 164 13.72 1.05 -14.63
CA GLY A 164 13.73 -0.28 -14.01
C GLY A 164 14.08 -0.31 -12.53
N ARG A 165 13.62 0.66 -11.74
CA ARG A 165 13.52 0.43 -10.29
C ARG A 165 12.10 -0.03 -9.96
N PRO A 166 11.96 -0.93 -8.98
CA PRO A 166 10.66 -1.46 -8.62
C PRO A 166 9.73 -0.31 -8.22
N PRO A 167 8.42 -0.43 -8.50
CA PRO A 167 7.42 0.51 -8.03
C PRO A 167 7.45 0.70 -6.51
N SER A 168 6.72 1.69 -6.00
CA SER A 168 6.66 1.94 -4.55
C SER A 168 6.39 0.66 -3.77
N LYS A 169 6.95 0.59 -2.56
CA LYS A 169 6.68 -0.53 -1.66
C LYS A 169 5.18 -0.65 -1.37
N TRP A 170 4.48 0.49 -1.35
CA TRP A 170 3.04 0.56 -1.20
C TRP A 170 2.30 -0.10 -2.37
N LEU A 171 2.61 0.28 -3.62
CA LEU A 171 1.93 -0.32 -4.77
C LEU A 171 2.13 -1.85 -4.81
N ARG A 172 3.33 -2.31 -4.45
CA ARG A 172 3.66 -3.74 -4.36
C ARG A 172 3.05 -4.46 -3.15
N SER A 173 2.56 -3.73 -2.14
CA SER A 173 1.91 -4.35 -0.97
C SER A 173 0.43 -4.63 -1.20
N LEU A 174 -0.21 -3.96 -2.15
CA LEU A 174 -1.63 -4.16 -2.46
C LEU A 174 -1.90 -5.56 -3.05
N HIS A 175 -3.05 -6.13 -2.68
CA HIS A 175 -3.59 -7.38 -3.24
C HIS A 175 -4.54 -7.09 -4.42
N ALA A 176 -4.87 -8.10 -5.22
CA ALA A 176 -5.59 -7.97 -6.47
C ALA A 176 -6.92 -7.21 -6.33
N HIS A 177 -7.67 -7.45 -5.25
CA HIS A 177 -8.91 -6.74 -4.99
C HIS A 177 -8.70 -5.25 -4.66
N GLU A 178 -7.63 -4.91 -3.94
CA GLU A 178 -7.24 -3.53 -3.60
C GLU A 178 -6.72 -2.79 -4.83
N LEU A 179 -5.90 -3.48 -5.63
CA LEU A 179 -5.39 -3.01 -6.92
C LEU A 179 -6.54 -2.70 -7.87
N ARG A 180 -7.55 -3.58 -8.00
CA ARG A 180 -8.73 -3.35 -8.83
C ARG A 180 -9.50 -2.08 -8.45
N ILE A 181 -9.56 -1.76 -7.16
CA ILE A 181 -10.21 -0.54 -6.67
C ILE A 181 -9.36 0.68 -7.03
N TRP A 182 -8.07 0.64 -6.72
CA TRP A 182 -7.16 1.76 -6.94
C TRP A 182 -6.88 2.04 -8.43
N LEU A 183 -6.73 1.01 -9.26
CA LEU A 183 -6.49 1.16 -10.69
C LEU A 183 -7.63 1.93 -11.39
N LYS A 184 -8.84 1.94 -10.83
CA LYS A 184 -9.96 2.72 -11.35
C LYS A 184 -9.85 4.22 -11.04
N THR A 185 -9.05 4.61 -10.06
CA THR A 185 -8.92 6.03 -9.64
C THR A 185 -7.77 6.76 -10.30
N ILE A 186 -6.89 6.05 -11.00
CA ILE A 186 -5.74 6.64 -11.67
C ILE A 186 -5.94 6.67 -13.18
N ASP A 187 -5.37 7.69 -13.80
CA ASP A 187 -5.20 7.77 -15.24
C ASP A 187 -3.70 7.73 -15.55
N VAL A 188 -3.29 6.70 -16.31
CA VAL A 188 -1.89 6.44 -16.65
C VAL A 188 -1.79 6.15 -18.14
N PRO A 189 -0.76 6.68 -18.84
CA PRO A 189 -0.57 6.38 -20.25
C PRO A 189 -0.25 4.91 -20.43
N GLU A 190 -0.78 4.31 -21.50
CA GLU A 190 -0.52 2.92 -21.83
C GLU A 190 0.98 2.65 -22.00
N ALA A 191 1.41 1.48 -21.56
CA ALA A 191 2.78 1.00 -21.69
C ALA A 191 2.73 -0.46 -22.12
N ASP A 192 3.12 -0.72 -23.36
CA ASP A 192 3.17 -2.06 -23.94
C ASP A 192 4.40 -2.85 -23.47
N VAL A 193 4.30 -4.17 -23.59
CA VAL A 193 5.39 -5.11 -23.38
C VAL A 193 5.65 -5.87 -24.68
N VAL A 194 6.93 -6.01 -25.05
CA VAL A 194 7.34 -6.76 -26.25
C VAL A 194 8.05 -8.04 -25.83
N GLY A 195 7.59 -9.18 -26.36
CA GLY A 195 8.27 -10.48 -26.20
C GLY A 195 8.01 -11.21 -24.88
N MET A 196 7.10 -10.73 -24.04
CA MET A 196 6.61 -11.42 -22.83
C MET A 196 5.23 -10.88 -22.41
N THR A 197 4.59 -11.54 -21.45
CA THR A 197 3.30 -11.11 -20.87
C THR A 197 3.48 -9.99 -19.83
N TYR A 198 2.41 -9.23 -19.56
CA TYR A 198 2.39 -8.26 -18.46
C TYR A 198 2.69 -8.94 -17.12
N TRP A 199 2.13 -10.12 -16.86
CA TRP A 199 2.41 -10.91 -15.67
C TRP A 199 3.91 -11.18 -15.46
N GLU A 200 4.58 -11.68 -16.50
CA GLU A 200 6.03 -11.98 -16.44
C GLU A 200 6.84 -10.72 -16.16
N HIS A 201 6.50 -9.61 -16.82
CA HIS A 201 7.19 -8.33 -16.59
C HIS A 201 6.94 -7.79 -15.17
N LEU A 202 5.70 -7.84 -14.69
CA LEU A 202 5.32 -7.38 -13.34
C LEU A 202 6.05 -8.17 -12.25
N THR A 203 6.11 -9.49 -12.38
CA THR A 203 6.74 -10.36 -11.37
C THR A 203 8.26 -10.33 -11.46
N ARG A 204 8.84 -10.39 -12.65
CA ARG A 204 10.30 -10.44 -12.87
C ARG A 204 10.97 -9.08 -12.65
N ASP A 205 10.45 -8.03 -13.29
CA ASP A 205 11.16 -6.75 -13.40
C ASP A 205 10.63 -5.73 -12.39
N HIS A 206 9.32 -5.75 -12.11
CA HIS A 206 8.71 -4.88 -11.10
C HIS A 206 8.62 -5.53 -9.71
N SER A 207 9.02 -6.80 -9.59
CA SER A 207 9.06 -7.54 -8.31
C SER A 207 7.73 -7.54 -7.54
N PHE A 208 6.61 -7.64 -8.27
CA PHE A 208 5.32 -7.93 -7.64
C PHE A 208 5.28 -9.38 -7.14
N ASP A 209 4.69 -9.58 -5.96
CA ASP A 209 4.40 -10.91 -5.45
C ASP A 209 3.31 -11.55 -6.31
N PRO A 210 3.55 -12.70 -6.98
CA PRO A 210 2.55 -13.37 -7.81
C PRO A 210 1.22 -13.60 -7.08
N ALA A 211 1.26 -13.92 -5.78
CA ALA A 211 0.06 -14.15 -4.99
C ALA A 211 -0.76 -12.88 -4.76
N HIS A 212 -0.13 -11.70 -4.83
CA HIS A 212 -0.81 -10.42 -4.67
C HIS A 212 -1.54 -9.98 -5.93
N ILE A 213 -1.03 -10.33 -7.12
CA ILE A 213 -1.60 -9.91 -8.41
C ILE A 213 -2.42 -11.02 -9.08
N GLU A 214 -2.50 -12.20 -8.47
CA GLU A 214 -3.31 -13.32 -8.95
C GLU A 214 -4.79 -12.94 -9.08
N GLY A 215 -5.40 -13.31 -10.20
CA GLY A 215 -6.80 -12.98 -10.50
C GLY A 215 -7.06 -11.56 -11.01
N LEU A 216 -6.00 -10.79 -11.31
CA LEU A 216 -6.14 -9.59 -12.13
C LEU A 216 -6.36 -9.96 -13.60
N GLU A 217 -7.32 -9.31 -14.23
CA GLU A 217 -7.59 -9.44 -15.67
C GLU A 217 -6.46 -8.82 -16.49
N ILE A 218 -6.35 -9.18 -17.78
CA ILE A 218 -5.24 -8.71 -18.63
C ILE A 218 -5.17 -7.19 -18.73
N ASP A 219 -6.32 -6.50 -18.82
CA ASP A 219 -6.40 -5.04 -18.86
C ASP A 219 -5.96 -4.41 -17.53
N GLU A 220 -6.27 -5.08 -16.41
CA GLU A 220 -5.84 -4.65 -15.07
C GLU A 220 -4.32 -4.82 -14.90
N GLN A 221 -3.76 -5.92 -15.41
CA GLN A 221 -2.31 -6.15 -15.44
C GLN A 221 -1.61 -5.12 -16.33
N ALA A 222 -2.15 -4.82 -17.52
CA ALA A 222 -1.63 -3.79 -18.41
C ALA A 222 -1.62 -2.42 -17.73
N LYS A 223 -2.71 -2.05 -17.05
CA LYS A 223 -2.80 -0.78 -16.33
C LYS A 223 -1.86 -0.72 -15.11
N LEU A 224 -1.70 -1.83 -14.39
CA LEU A 224 -0.73 -1.94 -13.29
C LEU A 224 0.71 -1.78 -13.79
N HIS A 225 1.03 -2.41 -14.92
CA HIS A 225 2.32 -2.26 -15.60
C HIS A 225 2.58 -0.81 -16.02
N ALA A 226 1.58 -0.16 -16.63
CA ALA A 226 1.65 1.26 -16.95
C ALA A 226 1.88 2.13 -15.71
N ALA A 227 1.16 1.89 -14.62
CA ALA A 227 1.34 2.62 -13.36
C ALA A 227 2.74 2.43 -12.76
N ALA A 228 3.28 1.22 -12.81
CA ALA A 228 4.64 0.91 -12.40
C ALA A 228 5.67 1.75 -13.19
N HIS A 229 5.55 1.81 -14.52
CA HIS A 229 6.42 2.64 -15.37
C HIS A 229 6.19 4.13 -15.20
N TYR A 230 4.96 4.54 -14.88
CA TYR A 230 4.62 5.92 -14.58
C TYR A 230 5.19 6.39 -13.23
N GLY A 231 5.79 5.48 -12.47
CA GLY A 231 6.58 5.79 -11.27
C GLY A 231 5.77 5.83 -9.99
N TYR A 232 4.62 5.14 -9.95
CA TYR A 232 3.92 4.83 -8.71
C TYR A 232 4.70 3.86 -7.82
#